data_AF-A0A2V4TP19-F1
#
_entry.id   AF-A0A2V4TP19-F1
#
_cell.length_a   1.000
_cell.length_b   1.000
_cell.length_c   1.000
_cell.angle_alpha   90.00
_cell.angle_beta   90.00
_cell.angle_gamma   90.00
#
_symmetry.space_group_name_H-M   'P 1'
#
loop_
_entity.id
_entity.type
_entity.pdbx_description
1 polymer ?
#
loop_
_entity_poly.entity_id
_entity_poly.type
_entity_poly.pdbx_seq_one_letter_code
_entity_poly.pdbx_strand_id
1 'polypeptide(L)'
;MTMPAYPGTLPPIVVGVWRGRYLRFTGQQFVLLAAPARSGKGVGIVIPNLLSFPDSVVVLDVKQENYAITAGFRRAHGQEVYLFNPFAEDGRTHRYNPLSAISDGLFRVGDILAIGYALYPPGGHDDFWKDQARNLFLAIVLLLCEWRDARRAGKGTSIPSYPVTIGEVLRQSSGNGMPVKTYLQRALVQHRDLLSGQCVDALNRFLSNDDKVLASVLATFNAPLTIWANPVVDAATSANDFDPRDLRRRRISIYIGVTPDHLAEAALIVNLLFSQVINLNTKQLPEADPTLRFQCLLLLDEMTAIGKIHILARAVAYMAGYNLRLLSIVQSIAQLESVYGRADARTFITNHAMQILYAPREQKDANDYSEMLGTLTDRSRSVSRSNAIFGGRGGSSESVSEQRRPLLLPQELKELGREKEIIVLENTKPILADKICYWRDPAFSSRVTAAPAVPAMNLAHFSAVTERRLRDLRLDEIDPDGAGLIHLPPEYLEVLQAWDPRDLPPNLADISEDDAVAYVERHFMLLGVPGRKIVQARRHLSADDLDVAELDFVEPARWATPDGSQAGSDARGVLQ
;
A
#
# COMPACT_ATOMS: atom_id res chain seq x y z
N MET A 1 -10.81 -24.67 -28.00
CA MET A 1 -10.97 -24.89 -26.55
C MET A 1 -12.20 -24.09 -26.13
N THR A 2 -13.34 -24.76 -25.95
CA THR A 2 -14.61 -24.13 -25.55
C THR A 2 -14.50 -23.68 -24.09
N MET A 3 -14.63 -22.37 -23.86
CA MET A 3 -14.66 -21.75 -22.54
C MET A 3 -15.73 -22.41 -21.66
N PRO A 4 -15.42 -22.83 -20.42
CA PRO A 4 -16.40 -23.41 -19.52
C PRO A 4 -17.47 -22.36 -19.14
N ALA A 5 -18.71 -22.82 -19.05
CA ALA A 5 -19.86 -21.99 -18.72
C ALA A 5 -19.78 -21.50 -17.27
N TYR A 6 -19.50 -20.21 -17.11
CA TYR A 6 -19.90 -19.47 -15.91
C TYR A 6 -21.43 -19.56 -15.77
N PRO A 7 -22.02 -19.85 -14.60
CA PRO A 7 -23.47 -19.96 -14.41
C PRO A 7 -24.23 -18.60 -14.50
N GLY A 8 -23.62 -17.58 -15.10
CA GLY A 8 -24.18 -16.27 -15.41
C GLY A 8 -23.31 -15.53 -16.44
N THR A 9 -23.82 -14.45 -17.05
CA THR A 9 -23.01 -13.61 -17.94
C THR A 9 -21.89 -12.93 -17.17
N LEU A 10 -20.64 -13.11 -17.60
CA LEU A 10 -19.47 -12.46 -17.01
C LEU A 10 -19.66 -10.93 -16.88
N PRO A 11 -19.19 -10.31 -15.77
CA PRO A 11 -19.40 -8.89 -15.54
C PRO A 11 -18.77 -8.04 -16.66
N PRO A 12 -19.55 -7.18 -17.34
CA PRO A 12 -19.04 -6.39 -18.45
C PRO A 12 -18.24 -5.17 -17.98
N ILE A 13 -17.26 -4.78 -18.79
CA ILE A 13 -16.64 -3.46 -18.71
C ILE A 13 -17.43 -2.53 -19.65
N VAL A 14 -17.88 -1.37 -19.17
CA VAL A 14 -18.56 -0.38 -20.00
C VAL A 14 -17.51 0.50 -20.68
N VAL A 15 -17.56 0.60 -22.01
CA VAL A 15 -16.44 1.12 -22.81
C VAL A 15 -16.79 2.32 -23.71
N GLY A 16 -18.06 2.71 -23.74
CA GLY A 16 -18.53 3.84 -24.55
C GLY A 16 -20.02 3.78 -24.85
N VAL A 17 -20.51 4.71 -25.68
CA VAL A 17 -21.89 4.76 -26.17
C VAL A 17 -21.87 4.74 -27.70
N TRP A 18 -22.66 3.87 -28.31
CA TRP A 18 -22.82 3.84 -29.76
C TRP A 18 -24.29 3.78 -30.12
N ARG A 19 -24.74 4.75 -30.94
CA ARG A 19 -26.14 4.91 -31.35
C ARG A 19 -27.11 4.91 -30.15
N GLY A 20 -26.74 5.65 -29.10
CA GLY A 20 -27.56 5.81 -27.88
C GLY A 20 -27.59 4.58 -26.96
N ARG A 21 -26.74 3.57 -27.17
CA ARG A 21 -26.65 2.38 -26.32
C ARG A 21 -25.24 2.20 -25.76
N TYR A 22 -25.13 1.81 -24.50
CA TYR A 22 -23.83 1.48 -23.91
C TYR A 22 -23.20 0.27 -24.60
N LEU A 23 -21.94 0.43 -24.99
CA LEU A 23 -21.09 -0.67 -25.38
C LEU A 23 -20.53 -1.34 -24.12
N ARG A 24 -20.68 -2.66 -24.05
CA ARG A 24 -20.30 -3.49 -22.92
C ARG A 24 -19.39 -4.62 -23.38
N PHE A 25 -18.18 -4.63 -22.86
CA PHE A 25 -17.17 -5.64 -23.16
C PHE A 25 -17.21 -6.77 -22.12
N THR A 26 -17.95 -7.82 -22.46
CA THR A 26 -18.07 -9.06 -21.69
C THR A 26 -16.91 -9.99 -21.99
N GLY A 27 -16.51 -10.81 -21.01
CA GLY A 27 -15.46 -11.82 -21.19
C GLY A 27 -14.38 -11.74 -20.13
N GLN A 28 -13.26 -12.40 -20.37
CA GLN A 28 -12.06 -12.38 -19.52
C GLN A 28 -10.92 -11.55 -20.12
N GLN A 29 -11.08 -11.06 -21.34
CA GLN A 29 -10.09 -10.24 -22.04
C GLN A 29 -9.98 -8.84 -21.43
N PHE A 30 -8.84 -8.20 -21.70
CA PHE A 30 -8.44 -6.93 -21.08
C PHE A 30 -8.73 -5.72 -21.97
N VAL A 31 -8.79 -4.55 -21.34
CA VAL A 31 -9.06 -3.26 -21.98
C VAL A 31 -7.91 -2.30 -21.71
N LEU A 32 -7.31 -1.78 -22.77
CA LEU A 32 -6.28 -0.75 -22.70
C LEU A 32 -6.89 0.58 -23.15
N LEU A 33 -6.81 1.61 -22.32
CA LEU A 33 -7.17 2.98 -22.69
C LEU A 33 -5.90 3.81 -22.86
N ALA A 34 -5.66 4.30 -24.07
CA ALA A 34 -4.63 5.29 -24.35
C ALA A 34 -5.29 6.68 -24.39
N ALA A 35 -5.03 7.48 -23.35
CA ALA A 35 -5.74 8.75 -23.13
C ALA A 35 -4.80 9.84 -22.56
N PRO A 36 -4.55 10.93 -23.31
CA PRO A 36 -3.71 12.04 -22.84
C PRO A 36 -4.22 12.66 -21.53
N ALA A 37 -3.36 13.37 -20.79
CA ALA A 37 -3.77 14.04 -19.56
C ALA A 37 -4.96 15.01 -19.78
N ARG A 38 -5.91 15.09 -18.85
CA ARG A 38 -7.12 15.96 -18.94
C ARG A 38 -8.04 15.66 -20.14
N SER A 39 -8.08 14.41 -20.60
CA SER A 39 -8.91 13.97 -21.73
C SER A 39 -10.26 13.35 -21.33
N GLY A 40 -10.53 13.26 -20.01
CA GLY A 40 -11.76 12.70 -19.47
C GLY A 40 -11.71 11.20 -19.14
N LYS A 41 -10.52 10.58 -19.06
CA LYS A 41 -10.36 9.14 -18.75
C LYS A 41 -11.11 8.69 -17.48
N GLY A 42 -11.00 9.46 -16.39
CA GLY A 42 -11.72 9.21 -15.15
C GLY A 42 -13.24 9.27 -15.32
N VAL A 43 -13.67 10.25 -16.11
CA VAL A 43 -15.06 10.62 -16.34
C VAL A 43 -15.82 9.58 -17.17
N GLY A 44 -15.18 9.10 -18.24
CA GLY A 44 -15.82 8.27 -19.25
C GLY A 44 -15.56 6.78 -19.13
N ILE A 45 -14.50 6.38 -18.42
CA ILE A 45 -14.13 4.96 -18.30
C ILE A 45 -13.98 4.53 -16.84
N VAL A 46 -13.18 5.24 -16.02
CA VAL A 46 -12.88 4.77 -14.65
C VAL A 46 -14.13 4.74 -13.76
N ILE A 47 -14.73 5.91 -13.53
CA ILE A 47 -15.88 6.06 -12.63
C ILE A 47 -17.09 5.25 -13.13
N PRO A 48 -17.46 5.27 -14.44
CA PRO A 48 -18.55 4.43 -14.95
C PRO A 48 -18.37 2.94 -14.65
N ASN A 49 -17.15 2.42 -14.78
CA ASN A 49 -16.85 1.01 -14.48
C ASN A 49 -16.88 0.73 -12.98
N LEU A 50 -16.34 1.60 -12.14
CA LEU A 50 -16.42 1.44 -10.68
C LEU A 50 -17.85 1.53 -10.13
N LEU A 51 -18.73 2.27 -10.80
CA LEU A 51 -20.15 2.36 -10.48
C LEU A 51 -21.01 1.27 -11.15
N SER A 52 -20.44 0.37 -11.95
CA SER A 52 -21.20 -0.67 -12.68
C SER A 52 -20.68 -2.09 -12.52
N PHE A 53 -19.38 -2.27 -12.28
CA PHE A 53 -18.75 -3.58 -12.16
C PHE A 53 -19.18 -4.22 -10.83
N PRO A 54 -19.96 -5.33 -10.85
CA PRO A 54 -20.65 -5.86 -9.68
C PRO A 54 -19.75 -6.70 -8.76
N ASP A 55 -18.62 -7.18 -9.28
CA ASP A 55 -17.68 -8.04 -8.56
C ASP A 55 -16.49 -7.21 -8.03
N SER A 56 -15.43 -7.89 -7.61
CA SER A 56 -14.30 -7.28 -6.93
C SER A 56 -13.48 -6.36 -7.82
N VAL A 57 -12.87 -5.35 -7.21
CA VAL A 57 -11.94 -4.43 -7.88
C VAL A 57 -10.71 -4.20 -7.04
N VAL A 58 -9.57 -4.05 -7.70
CA VAL A 58 -8.35 -3.48 -7.11
C VAL A 58 -7.98 -2.27 -7.95
N VAL A 59 -8.00 -1.10 -7.35
CA VAL A 59 -7.89 0.18 -8.04
C VAL A 59 -6.59 0.86 -7.64
N LEU A 60 -5.71 1.11 -8.60
CA LEU A 60 -4.59 2.04 -8.39
C LEU A 60 -5.11 3.46 -8.56
N ASP A 61 -5.24 4.18 -7.44
CA ASP A 61 -5.93 5.48 -7.35
C ASP A 61 -4.96 6.59 -6.90
N VAL A 62 -4.24 7.16 -7.86
CA VAL A 62 -3.18 8.18 -7.63
C VAL A 62 -3.73 9.49 -7.02
N LYS A 63 -5.04 9.70 -7.01
CA LYS A 63 -5.66 10.94 -6.51
C LYS A 63 -6.72 10.73 -5.44
N GLN A 64 -7.04 9.48 -5.12
CA GLN A 64 -8.15 9.12 -4.23
C GLN A 64 -9.53 9.63 -4.68
N GLU A 65 -9.64 10.17 -5.91
CA GLU A 65 -10.88 10.63 -6.51
C GLU A 65 -11.81 9.44 -6.77
N ASN A 66 -11.24 8.30 -7.15
CA ASN A 66 -12.02 7.10 -7.44
C ASN A 66 -12.65 6.55 -6.16
N TYR A 67 -11.90 6.50 -5.05
CA TYR A 67 -12.44 6.15 -3.73
C TYR A 67 -13.56 7.12 -3.33
N ALA A 68 -13.28 8.42 -3.35
CA ALA A 68 -14.21 9.45 -2.89
C ALA A 68 -15.57 9.41 -3.62
N ILE A 69 -15.57 9.14 -4.93
CA ILE A 69 -16.78 9.16 -5.78
C ILE A 69 -17.53 7.82 -5.74
N THR A 70 -16.82 6.69 -5.64
CA THR A 70 -17.41 5.37 -5.97
C THR A 70 -17.49 4.40 -4.80
N ALA A 71 -16.70 4.59 -3.75
CA ALA A 71 -16.64 3.67 -2.62
C ALA A 71 -17.99 3.51 -1.89
N GLY A 72 -18.74 4.60 -1.72
CA GLY A 72 -20.05 4.57 -1.08
C GLY A 72 -21.03 3.67 -1.82
N PHE A 73 -21.05 3.75 -3.16
CA PHE A 73 -21.95 2.99 -4.00
C PHE A 73 -21.67 1.51 -3.88
N ARG A 74 -20.38 1.17 -4.00
CA ARG A 74 -19.91 -0.21 -3.95
C ARG A 74 -20.21 -0.83 -2.58
N ARG A 75 -20.04 -0.06 -1.49
CA ARG A 75 -20.41 -0.49 -0.14
C ARG A 75 -21.92 -0.70 0.02
N ALA A 76 -22.74 0.20 -0.52
CA ALA A 76 -24.21 0.09 -0.50
C ALA A 76 -24.71 -1.11 -1.33
N HIS A 77 -23.94 -1.55 -2.34
CA HIS A 77 -24.27 -2.68 -3.21
C HIS A 77 -23.60 -3.99 -2.77
N GLY A 78 -23.29 -4.10 -1.48
CA GLY A 78 -22.90 -5.36 -0.84
C GLY A 78 -21.43 -5.75 -1.04
N GLN A 79 -20.56 -4.80 -1.40
CA GLN A 79 -19.11 -5.02 -1.38
C GLN A 79 -18.49 -4.55 -0.07
N GLU A 80 -17.46 -5.25 0.36
CA GLU A 80 -16.52 -4.72 1.35
C GLU A 80 -15.56 -3.76 0.67
N VAL A 81 -15.31 -2.61 1.27
CA VAL A 81 -14.57 -1.53 0.64
C VAL A 81 -13.44 -1.07 1.55
N TYR A 82 -12.23 -1.10 1.03
CA TYR A 82 -10.99 -0.79 1.73
C TYR A 82 -10.22 0.28 0.98
N LEU A 83 -9.76 1.29 1.72
CA LEU A 83 -8.77 2.28 1.27
C LEU A 83 -7.43 1.94 1.91
N PHE A 84 -6.44 1.57 1.12
CA PHE A 84 -5.05 1.43 1.53
C PHE A 84 -4.24 2.60 0.99
N ASN A 85 -3.92 3.54 1.86
CA ASN A 85 -2.97 4.62 1.63
C ASN A 85 -1.78 4.48 2.60
N PRO A 86 -0.63 3.95 2.16
CA PRO A 86 0.51 3.71 3.04
C PRO A 86 1.20 5.00 3.54
N PHE A 87 0.84 6.17 3.00
CA PHE A 87 1.40 7.48 3.35
C PHE A 87 0.33 8.42 3.94
N ALA A 88 -0.76 7.88 4.48
CA ALA A 88 -1.83 8.67 5.09
C ALA A 88 -1.36 9.33 6.40
N GLU A 89 -0.88 10.57 6.34
CA GLU A 89 -0.44 11.34 7.52
C GLU A 89 -1.55 11.57 8.54
N ASP A 90 -2.82 11.59 8.10
CA ASP A 90 -4.00 11.67 8.97
C ASP A 90 -4.35 10.32 9.64
N GLY A 91 -3.57 9.27 9.38
CA GLY A 91 -3.76 7.92 9.88
C GLY A 91 -4.97 7.19 9.30
N ARG A 92 -5.67 7.75 8.30
CA ARG A 92 -6.92 7.19 7.75
C ARG A 92 -6.64 6.22 6.63
N THR A 93 -6.23 5.01 7.00
CA THR A 93 -5.91 3.94 6.06
C THR A 93 -6.24 2.57 6.66
N HIS A 94 -6.71 1.66 5.83
CA HIS A 94 -6.76 0.24 6.18
C HIS A 94 -5.37 -0.36 6.06
N ARG A 95 -5.11 -1.44 6.79
CA ARG A 95 -3.77 -2.03 6.88
C ARG A 95 -3.61 -3.21 5.93
N TYR A 96 -2.40 -3.32 5.39
CA TYR A 96 -1.96 -4.44 4.55
C TYR A 96 -0.53 -4.84 4.91
N ASN A 97 -0.37 -6.02 5.48
CA ASN A 97 0.92 -6.61 5.82
C ASN A 97 1.39 -7.55 4.70
N PRO A 98 2.48 -7.23 3.97
CA PRO A 98 3.02 -8.09 2.92
C PRO A 98 3.43 -9.50 3.38
N LEU A 99 3.74 -9.69 4.67
CA LEU A 99 4.17 -10.97 5.24
C LEU A 99 3.01 -11.85 5.74
N SER A 100 1.77 -11.33 5.70
CA SER A 100 0.59 -12.01 6.25
C SER A 100 0.21 -13.31 5.51
N ALA A 101 0.53 -13.40 4.21
CA ALA A 101 0.17 -14.52 3.36
C ALA A 101 1.21 -15.64 3.33
N ILE A 102 2.27 -15.55 4.16
CA ILE A 102 3.29 -16.59 4.27
C ILE A 102 2.64 -17.87 4.80
N SER A 103 2.80 -18.96 4.05
CA SER A 103 2.30 -20.27 4.42
C SER A 103 3.08 -20.87 5.59
N ASP A 104 2.45 -21.81 6.28
CA ASP A 104 3.12 -22.67 7.26
C ASP A 104 3.79 -23.87 6.58
N GLY A 105 4.70 -24.54 7.30
CA GLY A 105 5.33 -25.78 6.86
C GLY A 105 6.19 -25.63 5.60
N LEU A 106 6.09 -26.60 4.69
CA LEU A 106 7.00 -26.79 3.55
C LEU A 106 7.04 -25.61 2.56
N PHE A 107 5.96 -24.85 2.43
CA PHE A 107 5.85 -23.77 1.45
C PHE A 107 6.39 -22.42 1.98
N ARG A 108 6.65 -22.31 3.28
CA ARG A 108 7.06 -21.07 3.95
C ARG A 108 8.28 -20.42 3.31
N VAL A 109 9.33 -21.19 3.07
CA VAL A 109 10.59 -20.69 2.49
C VAL A 109 10.36 -20.13 1.09
N GLY A 110 9.55 -20.81 0.28
CA GLY A 110 9.20 -20.34 -1.07
C GLY A 110 8.46 -19.01 -1.05
N ASP A 111 7.48 -18.86 -0.16
CA ASP A 111 6.73 -17.60 -0.01
C ASP A 111 7.63 -16.45 0.43
N ILE A 112 8.51 -16.67 1.41
CA ILE A 112 9.44 -15.64 1.90
C ILE A 112 10.44 -15.24 0.80
N LEU A 113 10.99 -16.21 0.07
CA LEU A 113 11.90 -15.92 -1.04
C LEU A 113 11.20 -15.15 -2.16
N ALA A 114 9.94 -15.47 -2.48
CA ALA A 114 9.18 -14.73 -3.49
C ALA A 114 9.04 -13.23 -3.13
N ILE A 115 8.82 -12.91 -1.85
CA ILE A 115 8.82 -11.54 -1.34
C ILE A 115 10.23 -10.94 -1.40
N GLY A 116 11.25 -11.71 -0.99
CA GLY A 116 12.65 -11.29 -1.08
C GLY A 116 13.10 -10.94 -2.51
N TYR A 117 12.65 -11.69 -3.52
CA TYR A 117 12.92 -11.39 -4.93
C TYR A 117 12.23 -10.11 -5.42
N ALA A 118 11.11 -9.71 -4.81
CA ALA A 118 10.46 -8.44 -5.11
C ALA A 118 11.20 -7.26 -4.47
N LEU A 119 11.76 -7.45 -3.27
CA LEU A 119 12.56 -6.43 -2.58
C LEU A 119 13.98 -6.29 -3.17
N TYR A 120 14.59 -7.41 -3.58
CA TYR A 120 15.96 -7.48 -4.07
C TYR A 120 15.99 -8.23 -5.42
N PRO A 121 15.56 -7.58 -6.52
CA PRO A 121 15.41 -8.22 -7.82
C PRO A 121 16.76 -8.64 -8.42
N PRO A 122 16.84 -9.82 -9.07
CA PRO A 122 18.07 -10.34 -9.66
C PRO A 122 18.46 -9.55 -10.90
N GLY A 123 19.74 -9.57 -11.24
CA GLY A 123 20.34 -8.87 -12.38
C GLY A 123 21.12 -7.62 -11.98
N GLY A 124 22.25 -7.41 -12.63
CA GLY A 124 23.14 -6.26 -12.45
C GLY A 124 24.47 -6.65 -11.82
N HIS A 125 25.33 -5.64 -11.59
CA HIS A 125 26.67 -5.86 -11.05
C HIS A 125 26.67 -6.26 -9.55
N ASP A 126 25.57 -6.02 -8.84
CA ASP A 126 25.45 -6.23 -7.38
C ASP A 126 24.73 -7.53 -6.99
N ASP A 127 24.58 -8.49 -7.91
CA ASP A 127 23.79 -9.71 -7.68
C ASP A 127 24.24 -10.50 -6.45
N PHE A 128 25.55 -10.62 -6.23
CA PHE A 128 26.07 -11.25 -5.01
C PHE A 128 25.51 -10.60 -3.73
N TRP A 129 25.49 -9.27 -3.67
CA TRP A 129 25.00 -8.54 -2.48
C TRP A 129 23.49 -8.68 -2.32
N LYS A 130 22.75 -8.67 -3.43
CA LYS A 130 21.29 -8.88 -3.43
C LYS A 130 20.94 -10.30 -2.98
N ASP A 131 21.71 -11.30 -3.38
CA ASP A 131 21.51 -12.70 -2.96
C ASP A 131 21.72 -12.86 -1.46
N GLN A 132 22.77 -12.23 -0.92
CA GLN A 132 23.02 -12.21 0.52
C GLN A 132 21.93 -11.45 1.30
N ALA A 133 21.45 -10.32 0.77
CA ALA A 133 20.32 -9.59 1.34
C ALA A 133 19.05 -10.44 1.36
N ARG A 134 18.76 -11.19 0.29
CA ARG A 134 17.63 -12.14 0.25
C ARG A 134 17.78 -13.26 1.28
N ASN A 135 19.00 -13.78 1.48
CA ASN A 135 19.24 -14.78 2.53
C ASN A 135 19.04 -14.18 3.94
N LEU A 136 19.50 -12.95 4.19
CA LEU A 136 19.25 -12.27 5.47
C LEU A 136 17.75 -12.02 5.71
N PHE A 137 17.02 -11.60 4.67
CA PHE A 137 15.56 -11.45 4.71
C PHE A 137 14.87 -12.76 5.08
N LEU A 138 15.26 -13.84 4.42
CA LEU A 138 14.78 -15.19 4.73
C LEU A 138 15.04 -15.55 6.19
N ALA A 139 16.27 -15.32 6.68
CA ALA A 139 16.66 -15.65 8.05
C ALA A 139 15.81 -14.90 9.10
N ILE A 140 15.68 -13.58 8.97
CA ILE A 140 14.94 -12.74 9.92
C ILE A 140 13.43 -13.08 9.88
N VAL A 141 12.84 -13.23 8.70
CA VAL A 141 11.40 -13.54 8.59
C VAL A 141 11.09 -14.94 9.13
N LEU A 142 11.95 -15.93 8.89
CA LEU A 142 11.80 -17.25 9.50
C LEU A 142 11.89 -17.18 11.03
N LEU A 143 12.87 -16.46 11.57
CA LEU A 143 13.04 -16.27 13.01
C LEU A 143 11.78 -15.66 13.65
N LEU A 144 11.24 -14.60 13.06
CA LEU A 144 9.99 -13.96 13.53
C LEU A 144 8.79 -14.92 13.45
N CYS A 145 8.66 -15.68 12.36
CA CYS A 145 7.62 -16.68 12.22
C CYS A 145 7.73 -17.77 13.30
N GLU A 146 8.93 -18.29 13.54
CA GLU A 146 9.19 -19.37 14.49
C GLU A 146 8.94 -18.92 15.93
N TRP A 147 9.35 -17.70 16.30
CA TRP A 147 8.98 -17.11 17.60
C TRP A 147 7.47 -16.92 17.76
N ARG A 148 6.77 -16.47 16.72
CA ARG A 148 5.30 -16.37 16.74
C ARG A 148 4.65 -17.74 16.93
N ASP A 149 5.09 -18.74 16.18
CA ASP A 149 4.49 -20.07 16.18
C ASP A 149 4.77 -20.81 17.49
N ALA A 150 5.98 -20.68 18.03
CA ALA A 150 6.34 -21.24 19.33
C ALA A 150 5.50 -20.63 20.46
N ARG A 151 5.27 -19.30 20.45
CA ARG A 151 4.33 -18.65 21.39
C ARG A 151 2.92 -19.19 21.26
N ARG A 152 2.39 -19.33 20.04
CA ARG A 152 1.05 -19.90 19.79
C ARG A 152 0.93 -21.35 20.27
N ALA A 153 2.02 -22.11 20.21
CA ALA A 153 2.08 -23.48 20.69
C ALA A 153 2.37 -23.59 22.21
N GLY A 154 2.51 -22.48 22.93
CA GLY A 154 2.84 -22.47 24.36
C GLY A 154 4.23 -23.04 24.68
N LYS A 155 5.15 -23.03 23.72
CA LYS A 155 6.52 -23.53 23.91
C LYS A 155 7.41 -22.42 24.44
N GLY A 156 8.10 -22.65 25.57
CA GLY A 156 9.12 -21.75 26.12
C GLY A 156 8.57 -20.59 26.96
N THR A 157 9.32 -20.23 28.00
CA THR A 157 8.93 -19.20 28.99
C THR A 157 9.47 -17.80 28.71
N SER A 158 10.36 -17.64 27.73
CA SER A 158 11.01 -16.36 27.40
C SER A 158 11.17 -16.16 25.89
N ILE A 159 10.07 -16.21 25.13
CA ILE A 159 10.09 -15.92 23.69
C ILE A 159 9.72 -14.46 23.44
N PRO A 160 10.53 -13.69 22.67
CA PRO A 160 10.19 -12.32 22.32
C PRO A 160 8.84 -12.20 21.59
N SER A 161 8.04 -11.20 21.98
CA SER A 161 6.72 -10.95 21.40
C SER A 161 6.76 -9.95 20.24
N TYR A 162 7.49 -10.29 19.18
CA TYR A 162 7.57 -9.46 17.97
C TYR A 162 6.47 -9.80 16.95
N PRO A 163 5.95 -8.82 16.19
CA PRO A 163 5.05 -9.08 15.08
C PRO A 163 5.82 -9.58 13.84
N VAL A 164 5.14 -10.25 12.91
CA VAL A 164 5.74 -10.65 11.63
C VAL A 164 5.36 -9.60 10.58
N THR A 165 6.11 -8.50 10.54
CA THR A 165 5.88 -7.35 9.62
C THR A 165 7.19 -6.89 9.01
N ILE A 166 7.14 -6.15 7.89
CA ILE A 166 8.35 -5.62 7.25
C ILE A 166 9.05 -4.59 8.16
N GLY A 167 8.30 -3.73 8.86
CA GLY A 167 8.91 -2.81 9.83
C GLY A 167 9.63 -3.53 10.96
N GLU A 168 9.11 -4.68 11.41
CA GLU A 168 9.83 -5.49 12.39
C GLU A 168 11.10 -6.10 11.80
N VAL A 169 11.06 -6.59 10.56
CA VAL A 169 12.25 -7.08 9.85
C VAL A 169 13.37 -6.03 9.82
N LEU A 170 13.02 -4.76 9.56
CA LEU A 170 13.97 -3.63 9.60
C LEU A 170 14.52 -3.36 11.01
N ARG A 171 13.68 -3.43 12.05
CA ARG A 171 14.15 -3.27 13.43
C ARG A 171 15.11 -4.39 13.85
N GLN A 172 14.83 -5.62 13.45
CA GLN A 172 15.67 -6.78 13.72
C GLN A 172 17.04 -6.68 13.02
N SER A 173 17.11 -6.11 11.80
CA SER A 173 18.40 -5.89 11.12
C SER A 173 19.27 -4.82 11.77
N SER A 174 18.68 -3.96 12.61
CA SER A 174 19.40 -2.94 13.39
C SER A 174 20.02 -3.48 14.68
N GLY A 175 19.78 -4.75 15.03
CA GLY A 175 20.42 -5.43 16.17
C GLY A 175 19.89 -5.07 17.56
N ASN A 176 18.76 -4.35 17.65
CA ASN A 176 18.06 -4.03 18.91
C ASN A 176 18.99 -3.45 20.00
N GLY A 177 19.82 -2.48 19.63
CA GLY A 177 20.78 -1.81 20.54
C GLY A 177 22.13 -2.51 20.69
N MET A 178 22.39 -3.58 19.93
CA MET A 178 23.67 -4.28 19.89
C MET A 178 24.14 -4.47 18.43
N PRO A 179 25.42 -4.83 18.19
CA PRO A 179 25.85 -5.25 16.86
C PRO A 179 25.00 -6.41 16.34
N VAL A 180 24.47 -6.30 15.11
CA VAL A 180 23.50 -7.26 14.55
C VAL A 180 24.02 -8.69 14.52
N LYS A 181 25.32 -8.90 14.28
CA LYS A 181 25.96 -10.23 14.33
C LYS A 181 25.81 -10.87 15.71
N THR A 182 26.14 -10.13 16.76
CA THR A 182 26.00 -10.56 18.16
C THR A 182 24.54 -10.80 18.51
N TYR A 183 23.64 -9.92 18.07
CA TYR A 183 22.20 -10.05 18.29
C TYR A 183 21.63 -11.35 17.69
N LEU A 184 21.87 -11.58 16.39
CA LEU A 184 21.37 -12.77 15.70
C LEU A 184 22.04 -14.06 16.18
N GLN A 185 23.34 -14.01 16.53
CA GLN A 185 24.03 -15.16 17.14
C GLN A 185 23.42 -15.51 18.51
N ARG A 186 23.11 -14.51 19.33
CA ARG A 186 22.44 -14.71 20.62
C ARG A 186 21.04 -15.30 20.43
N ALA A 187 20.26 -14.78 19.48
CA ALA A 187 18.94 -15.31 19.16
C ALA A 187 19.01 -16.78 18.70
N LEU A 188 19.99 -17.12 17.85
CA LEU A 188 20.24 -18.48 17.37
C LEU A 188 20.55 -19.44 18.51
N VAL A 189 21.44 -19.05 19.43
CA VAL A 189 21.86 -19.91 20.56
C VAL A 189 20.73 -20.06 21.59
N GLN A 190 20.08 -18.96 21.97
CA GLN A 190 19.04 -18.96 23.00
C GLN A 190 17.78 -19.71 22.59
N HIS A 191 17.45 -19.73 21.30
CA HIS A 191 16.20 -20.30 20.79
C HIS A 191 16.42 -21.52 19.90
N ARG A 192 17.61 -22.14 19.89
CA ARG A 192 18.00 -23.19 18.94
C ARG A 192 16.98 -24.33 18.79
N ASP A 193 16.36 -24.75 19.88
CA ASP A 193 15.39 -25.84 19.93
C ASP A 193 14.03 -25.48 19.31
N LEU A 194 13.77 -24.18 19.13
CA LEU A 194 12.56 -23.65 18.51
C LEU A 194 12.74 -23.48 16.99
N LEU A 195 13.99 -23.38 16.53
CA LEU A 195 14.29 -22.98 15.16
C LEU A 195 14.37 -24.16 14.20
N SER A 196 13.80 -24.00 13.00
CA SER A 196 13.94 -25.00 11.95
C SER A 196 15.39 -25.06 11.42
N GLY A 197 15.76 -26.19 10.82
CA GLY A 197 17.05 -26.30 10.13
C GLY A 197 17.23 -25.23 9.06
N GLN A 198 16.16 -24.87 8.36
CA GLN A 198 16.18 -23.83 7.32
C GLN A 198 16.47 -22.44 7.90
N CYS A 199 15.90 -22.08 9.06
CA CYS A 199 16.20 -20.83 9.76
C CYS A 199 17.65 -20.80 10.24
N VAL A 200 18.10 -21.89 10.87
CA VAL A 200 19.47 -22.03 11.38
C VAL A 200 20.48 -21.91 10.25
N ASP A 201 20.25 -22.59 9.12
CA ASP A 201 21.12 -22.51 7.94
C ASP A 201 21.15 -21.09 7.36
N ALA A 202 19.99 -20.43 7.24
CA ALA A 202 19.91 -19.07 6.72
C ALA A 202 20.64 -18.07 7.63
N LEU A 203 20.49 -18.19 8.96
CA LEU A 203 21.22 -17.39 9.96
C LEU A 203 22.72 -17.67 9.89
N ASN A 204 23.14 -18.93 9.84
CA ASN A 204 24.56 -19.29 9.75
C ASN A 204 25.21 -18.77 8.48
N ARG A 205 24.54 -18.86 7.31
CA ARG A 205 25.06 -18.30 6.05
C ARG A 205 25.35 -16.81 6.17
N PHE A 206 24.58 -16.06 6.95
CA PHE A 206 24.87 -14.66 7.25
C PHE A 206 26.00 -14.53 8.27
N LEU A 207 25.89 -15.17 9.44
CA LEU A 207 26.82 -15.05 10.57
C LEU A 207 28.25 -15.52 10.28
N SER A 208 28.43 -16.43 9.32
CA SER A 208 29.75 -16.94 8.91
C SER A 208 30.58 -15.94 8.07
N ASN A 209 29.99 -14.84 7.62
CA ASN A 209 30.73 -13.80 6.90
C ASN A 209 31.59 -12.95 7.87
N ASP A 210 32.66 -12.37 7.33
CA ASP A 210 33.44 -11.35 8.03
C ASP A 210 32.67 -10.02 8.14
N ASP A 211 33.11 -9.15 9.06
CA ASP A 211 32.36 -7.95 9.42
C ASP A 211 32.26 -6.93 8.27
N LYS A 212 33.23 -6.92 7.35
CA LYS A 212 33.19 -6.03 6.17
C LYS A 212 32.14 -6.48 5.18
N VAL A 213 32.08 -7.79 4.90
CA VAL A 213 31.02 -8.37 4.05
C VAL A 213 29.65 -8.14 4.69
N LEU A 214 29.52 -8.35 6.01
CA LEU A 214 28.27 -8.11 6.73
C LEU A 214 27.78 -6.66 6.58
N ALA A 215 28.68 -5.66 6.72
CA ALA A 215 28.32 -4.26 6.56
C ALA A 215 27.76 -3.96 5.16
N SER A 216 28.39 -4.50 4.10
CA SER A 216 27.90 -4.37 2.73
C SER A 216 26.54 -5.06 2.52
N VAL A 217 26.36 -6.27 3.07
CA VAL A 217 25.08 -6.99 3.01
C VAL A 217 23.97 -6.20 3.70
N LEU A 218 24.23 -5.61 4.87
CA LEU A 218 23.27 -4.78 5.61
C LEU A 218 22.90 -3.51 4.85
N ALA A 219 23.87 -2.87 4.18
CA ALA A 219 23.60 -1.70 3.35
C ALA A 219 22.64 -2.05 2.19
N THR A 220 22.91 -3.14 1.48
CA THR A 220 22.03 -3.63 0.40
C THR A 220 20.67 -4.08 0.94
N PHE A 221 20.65 -4.73 2.12
CA PHE A 221 19.43 -5.19 2.78
C PHE A 221 18.52 -4.03 3.21
N ASN A 222 19.07 -3.02 3.87
CA ASN A 222 18.28 -1.91 4.42
C ASN A 222 17.77 -0.95 3.34
N ALA A 223 18.48 -0.81 2.21
CA ALA A 223 18.17 0.15 1.16
C ALA A 223 16.67 0.20 0.75
N PRO A 224 16.02 -0.89 0.31
CA PRO A 224 14.59 -0.88 -0.02
C PRO A 224 13.67 -0.82 1.19
N LEU A 225 14.17 -1.16 2.40
CA LEU A 225 13.36 -1.19 3.62
C LEU A 225 13.27 0.16 4.33
N THR A 226 14.10 1.14 3.95
CA THR A 226 14.16 2.47 4.57
C THR A 226 12.80 3.17 4.67
N ILE A 227 11.87 2.93 3.73
CA ILE A 227 10.52 3.50 3.77
C ILE A 227 9.73 3.10 5.03
N TRP A 228 10.03 1.94 5.64
CA TRP A 228 9.42 1.49 6.90
C TRP A 228 10.01 2.16 8.15
N ALA A 229 11.04 2.99 8.00
CA ALA A 229 11.45 3.89 9.09
C ALA A 229 10.40 4.99 9.35
N ASN A 230 9.53 5.26 8.38
CA ASN A 230 8.38 6.14 8.56
C ASN A 230 7.28 5.41 9.37
N PRO A 231 6.90 5.91 10.57
CA PRO A 231 5.86 5.29 11.41
C PRO A 231 4.51 5.15 10.72
N VAL A 232 4.17 6.04 9.77
CA VAL A 232 2.92 5.97 9.00
C VAL A 232 2.89 4.72 8.12
N VAL A 233 4.00 4.46 7.40
CA VAL A 233 4.15 3.30 6.52
C VAL A 233 4.20 2.01 7.33
N ASP A 234 4.93 2.01 8.45
CA ASP A 234 4.99 0.85 9.34
C ASP A 234 3.61 0.53 9.94
N ALA A 235 2.89 1.54 10.45
CA ALA A 235 1.53 1.35 10.95
C ALA A 235 0.59 0.82 9.88
N ALA A 236 0.61 1.39 8.67
CA ALA A 236 -0.22 0.95 7.54
C ALA A 236 0.09 -0.47 7.06
N THR A 237 1.29 -1.00 7.36
CA THR A 237 1.71 -2.36 6.98
C THR A 237 1.89 -3.31 8.16
N SER A 238 1.40 -2.92 9.34
CA SER A 238 1.56 -3.67 10.60
C SER A 238 0.58 -4.84 10.75
N ALA A 239 -0.52 -4.85 10.00
CA ALA A 239 -1.58 -5.86 10.08
C ALA A 239 -2.35 -5.96 8.76
N ASN A 240 -3.38 -6.82 8.71
CA ASN A 240 -4.32 -6.90 7.59
C ASN A 240 -5.72 -6.55 8.06
N ASP A 241 -6.37 -5.63 7.36
CA ASP A 241 -7.81 -5.40 7.46
C ASP A 241 -8.59 -6.07 6.30
N PHE A 242 -7.87 -6.52 5.27
CA PHE A 242 -8.39 -7.34 4.16
C PHE A 242 -7.40 -8.46 3.79
N ASP A 243 -7.91 -9.50 3.14
CA ASP A 243 -7.12 -10.61 2.63
C ASP A 243 -7.20 -10.67 1.10
N PRO A 244 -6.08 -10.51 0.36
CA PRO A 244 -6.09 -10.63 -1.09
C PRO A 244 -6.61 -11.97 -1.62
N ARG A 245 -6.57 -13.05 -0.82
CA ARG A 245 -7.11 -14.38 -1.19
C ARG A 245 -8.63 -14.40 -1.34
N ASP A 246 -9.32 -13.45 -0.73
CA ASP A 246 -10.79 -13.36 -0.75
C ASP A 246 -11.33 -12.63 -1.99
N LEU A 247 -10.48 -11.98 -2.79
CA LEU A 247 -10.89 -11.16 -3.94
C LEU A 247 -11.79 -11.90 -4.95
N ARG A 248 -11.61 -13.21 -5.10
CA ARG A 248 -12.43 -14.06 -5.99
C ARG A 248 -13.52 -14.84 -5.26
N ARG A 249 -13.57 -14.77 -3.93
CA ARG A 249 -14.50 -15.52 -3.06
C ARG A 249 -15.61 -14.65 -2.49
N ARG A 250 -15.30 -13.39 -2.26
CA ARG A 250 -16.18 -12.33 -1.75
C ARG A 250 -16.08 -11.13 -2.69
N ARG A 251 -17.06 -10.24 -2.64
CA ARG A 251 -17.03 -8.99 -3.40
C ARG A 251 -16.29 -7.93 -2.59
N ILE A 252 -15.06 -7.65 -2.99
CA ILE A 252 -14.14 -6.76 -2.28
C ILE A 252 -13.65 -5.66 -3.23
N SER A 253 -13.64 -4.43 -2.75
CA SER A 253 -13.05 -3.27 -3.43
C SER A 253 -11.86 -2.78 -2.64
N ILE A 254 -10.67 -2.81 -3.24
CA ILE A 254 -9.44 -2.28 -2.65
C ILE A 254 -9.03 -1.06 -3.48
N TYR A 255 -8.98 0.10 -2.84
CA TYR A 255 -8.45 1.33 -3.42
C TYR A 255 -7.06 1.56 -2.87
N ILE A 256 -6.07 1.63 -3.75
CA ILE A 256 -4.68 1.89 -3.42
C ILE A 256 -4.47 3.40 -3.63
N GLY A 257 -4.65 4.16 -2.56
CA GLY A 257 -4.50 5.60 -2.55
C GLY A 257 -3.03 5.97 -2.43
N VAL A 258 -2.46 6.61 -3.45
CA VAL A 258 -1.06 7.09 -3.41
C VAL A 258 -1.05 8.50 -3.92
N THR A 259 -0.69 9.48 -3.09
CA THR A 259 -0.60 10.87 -3.54
C THR A 259 0.61 11.07 -4.46
N PRO A 260 0.56 12.06 -5.39
CA PRO A 260 1.61 12.24 -6.40
C PRO A 260 3.04 12.43 -5.86
N ASP A 261 3.16 13.03 -4.68
CA ASP A 261 4.41 13.29 -3.96
C ASP A 261 5.09 12.02 -3.44
N HIS A 262 4.32 10.96 -3.15
CA HIS A 262 4.85 9.68 -2.66
C HIS A 262 4.92 8.58 -3.73
N LEU A 263 4.67 8.89 -5.01
CA LEU A 263 4.61 7.86 -6.08
C LEU A 263 5.90 7.02 -6.18
N ALA A 264 7.07 7.65 -6.09
CA ALA A 264 8.35 6.95 -6.20
C ALA A 264 8.58 6.00 -5.02
N GLU A 265 8.25 6.43 -3.80
CA GLU A 265 8.38 5.64 -2.57
C GLU A 265 7.35 4.51 -2.51
N ALA A 266 6.13 4.79 -2.98
CA ALA A 266 5.03 3.84 -3.04
C ALA A 266 5.26 2.71 -4.04
N ALA A 267 6.13 2.90 -5.04
CA ALA A 267 6.35 1.92 -6.11
C ALA A 267 6.70 0.53 -5.59
N LEU A 268 7.48 0.45 -4.51
CA LEU A 268 7.83 -0.82 -3.87
C LEU A 268 6.60 -1.50 -3.24
N ILE A 269 5.85 -0.78 -2.41
CA ILE A 269 4.67 -1.30 -1.71
C ILE A 269 3.59 -1.71 -2.72
N VAL A 270 3.37 -0.89 -3.74
CA VAL A 270 2.41 -1.16 -4.82
C VAL A 270 2.83 -2.42 -5.60
N ASN A 271 4.11 -2.56 -5.94
CA ASN A 271 4.62 -3.77 -6.60
C ASN A 271 4.42 -5.03 -5.73
N LEU A 272 4.69 -4.93 -4.42
CA LEU A 272 4.46 -6.04 -3.49
C LEU A 272 2.98 -6.42 -3.41
N LEU A 273 2.09 -5.44 -3.27
CA LEU A 273 0.65 -5.67 -3.22
C LEU A 273 0.12 -6.31 -4.50
N PHE A 274 0.43 -5.77 -5.68
CA PHE A 274 0.00 -6.37 -6.95
C PHE A 274 0.61 -7.76 -7.16
N SER A 275 1.87 -7.97 -6.77
CA SER A 275 2.51 -9.29 -6.86
C SER A 275 1.78 -10.30 -6.00
N GLN A 276 1.41 -9.91 -4.77
CA GLN A 276 0.66 -10.78 -3.88
C GLN A 276 -0.78 -11.02 -4.37
N VAL A 277 -1.50 -9.97 -4.79
CA VAL A 277 -2.85 -10.08 -5.37
C VAL A 277 -2.86 -11.08 -6.51
N ILE A 278 -1.94 -10.96 -7.47
CA ILE A 278 -1.90 -11.85 -8.63
C ILE A 278 -1.47 -13.26 -8.20
N ASN A 279 -0.31 -13.41 -7.54
CA ASN A 279 0.23 -14.74 -7.21
C ASN A 279 -0.72 -15.56 -6.33
N LEU A 280 -1.42 -14.95 -5.38
CA LEU A 280 -2.37 -15.66 -4.52
C LEU A 280 -3.66 -16.04 -5.27
N ASN A 281 -4.09 -15.23 -6.24
CA ASN A 281 -5.31 -15.47 -7.01
C ASN A 281 -5.09 -16.28 -8.30
N THR A 282 -3.84 -16.64 -8.63
CA THR A 282 -3.49 -17.49 -9.78
C THR A 282 -2.92 -18.86 -9.38
N LYS A 283 -3.09 -19.29 -8.13
CA LYS A 283 -2.68 -20.64 -7.68
C LYS A 283 -3.60 -21.74 -8.20
N GLN A 284 -4.89 -21.43 -8.39
CA GLN A 284 -5.92 -22.40 -8.79
C GLN A 284 -6.87 -21.78 -9.81
N LEU A 285 -7.20 -22.57 -10.82
CA LEU A 285 -8.19 -22.22 -11.83
C LEU A 285 -9.60 -22.19 -11.21
N PRO A 286 -10.50 -21.32 -11.68
CA PRO A 286 -11.87 -21.25 -11.19
C PRO A 286 -12.62 -22.58 -11.27
N GLU A 287 -12.34 -23.41 -12.28
CA GLU A 287 -12.96 -24.72 -12.48
C GLU A 287 -12.54 -25.75 -11.43
N ALA A 288 -11.36 -25.57 -10.82
CA ALA A 288 -10.82 -26.47 -9.81
C ALA A 288 -11.35 -26.16 -8.40
N ASP A 289 -11.93 -24.97 -8.17
CA ASP A 289 -12.43 -24.54 -6.87
C ASP A 289 -13.75 -23.74 -7.00
N PRO A 290 -14.90 -24.37 -6.68
CA PRO A 290 -16.23 -23.75 -6.74
C PRO A 290 -16.42 -22.52 -5.83
N THR A 291 -15.50 -22.26 -4.90
CA THR A 291 -15.54 -21.08 -4.05
C THR A 291 -14.94 -19.83 -4.74
N LEU A 292 -14.24 -19.98 -5.87
CA LEU A 292 -13.74 -18.89 -6.72
C LEU A 292 -14.83 -18.33 -7.66
N ARG A 293 -15.89 -17.79 -7.08
CA ARG A 293 -17.14 -17.42 -7.78
C ARG A 293 -17.08 -16.10 -8.55
N PHE A 294 -16.27 -15.16 -8.10
CA PHE A 294 -16.28 -13.77 -8.61
C PHE A 294 -15.10 -13.47 -9.53
N GLN A 295 -15.29 -12.49 -10.41
CA GLN A 295 -14.16 -11.87 -11.11
C GLN A 295 -13.53 -10.75 -10.28
N CYS A 296 -12.27 -10.44 -10.56
CA CYS A 296 -11.59 -9.28 -9.99
C CYS A 296 -11.03 -8.41 -11.11
N LEU A 297 -11.50 -7.17 -11.19
CA LEU A 297 -11.00 -6.16 -12.12
C LEU A 297 -9.87 -5.36 -11.47
N LEU A 298 -8.65 -5.49 -12.00
CA LEU A 298 -7.56 -4.59 -11.67
C LEU A 298 -7.67 -3.35 -12.57
N LEU A 299 -8.05 -2.23 -11.97
CA LEU A 299 -8.22 -0.95 -12.65
C LEU A 299 -7.02 -0.07 -12.34
N LEU A 300 -6.28 0.32 -13.38
CA LEU A 300 -5.03 1.07 -13.26
C LEU A 300 -5.21 2.44 -13.94
N ASP A 301 -5.75 3.44 -13.23
CA ASP A 301 -6.09 4.79 -13.76
C ASP A 301 -4.89 5.54 -14.36
N GLU A 302 -3.71 5.31 -13.77
CA GLU A 302 -2.46 5.79 -14.34
C GLU A 302 -1.34 4.80 -14.09
N MET A 303 -1.39 3.69 -14.83
CA MET A 303 -0.49 2.55 -14.64
C MET A 303 0.99 2.92 -14.67
N THR A 304 1.36 3.88 -15.51
CA THR A 304 2.75 4.34 -15.71
C THR A 304 3.24 5.30 -14.64
N ALA A 305 2.34 5.91 -13.84
CA ALA A 305 2.73 6.90 -12.82
C ALA A 305 3.57 6.29 -11.69
N ILE A 306 3.31 5.03 -11.34
CA ILE A 306 4.07 4.29 -10.32
C ILE A 306 5.34 3.62 -10.87
N GLY A 307 5.60 3.77 -12.17
CA GLY A 307 6.64 3.03 -12.88
C GLY A 307 6.20 1.61 -13.27
N LYS A 308 7.17 0.70 -13.37
CA LYS A 308 6.93 -0.66 -13.84
C LYS A 308 6.36 -1.53 -12.71
N ILE A 309 5.15 -2.05 -12.90
CA ILE A 309 4.54 -3.08 -12.07
C ILE A 309 4.98 -4.44 -12.63
N HIS A 310 6.07 -4.97 -12.10
CA HIS A 310 6.79 -6.09 -12.72
C HIS A 310 5.95 -7.36 -12.91
N ILE A 311 5.05 -7.63 -11.97
CA ILE A 311 4.18 -8.81 -12.07
C ILE A 311 3.22 -8.74 -13.26
N LEU A 312 2.72 -7.55 -13.61
CA LEU A 312 1.75 -7.39 -14.69
C LEU A 312 2.34 -7.73 -16.06
N ALA A 313 3.60 -7.36 -16.30
CA ALA A 313 4.29 -7.68 -17.54
C ALA A 313 4.35 -9.19 -17.83
N ARG A 314 4.43 -10.02 -16.78
CA ARG A 314 4.46 -11.48 -16.88
C ARG A 314 3.06 -12.11 -16.80
N ALA A 315 2.21 -11.59 -15.91
CA ALA A 315 0.90 -12.16 -15.60
C ALA A 315 -0.13 -11.97 -16.71
N VAL A 316 0.02 -10.93 -17.53
CA VAL A 316 -0.91 -10.59 -18.62
C VAL A 316 -1.16 -11.77 -19.58
N ALA A 317 -0.19 -12.68 -19.74
CA ALA A 317 -0.32 -13.83 -20.63
C ALA A 317 -1.22 -14.96 -20.11
N TYR A 318 -1.48 -15.04 -18.80
CA TYR A 318 -2.23 -16.16 -18.20
C TYR A 318 -3.35 -15.76 -17.25
N MET A 319 -3.33 -14.55 -16.66
CA MET A 319 -4.25 -14.18 -15.58
C MET A 319 -5.74 -14.11 -16.00
N ALA A 320 -6.02 -13.98 -17.31
CA ALA A 320 -7.38 -13.97 -17.84
C ALA A 320 -8.15 -15.25 -17.49
N GLY A 321 -7.50 -16.43 -17.57
CA GLY A 321 -8.12 -17.71 -17.22
C GLY A 321 -8.41 -17.86 -15.73
N TYR A 322 -7.85 -17.00 -14.89
CA TYR A 322 -8.04 -16.98 -13.45
C TYR A 322 -9.10 -15.96 -12.99
N ASN A 323 -9.98 -15.50 -13.89
CA ASN A 323 -10.99 -14.47 -13.59
C ASN A 323 -10.41 -13.15 -13.05
N LEU A 324 -9.15 -12.86 -13.37
CA LEU A 324 -8.56 -11.55 -13.15
C LEU A 324 -8.61 -10.78 -14.48
N ARG A 325 -9.18 -9.58 -14.46
CA ARG A 325 -9.27 -8.70 -15.63
C ARG A 325 -8.43 -7.45 -15.44
N LEU A 326 -7.89 -6.92 -16.53
CA LEU A 326 -7.18 -5.64 -16.53
C LEU A 326 -7.98 -4.58 -17.28
N LEU A 327 -8.12 -3.42 -16.64
CA LEU A 327 -8.45 -2.16 -17.28
C LEU A 327 -7.27 -1.22 -17.05
N SER A 328 -6.38 -1.18 -18.04
CA SER A 328 -5.11 -0.47 -17.97
C SER A 328 -5.24 0.89 -18.65
N ILE A 329 -4.83 1.95 -17.98
CA ILE A 329 -4.95 3.31 -18.51
C ILE A 329 -3.56 3.94 -18.56
N VAL A 330 -3.18 4.40 -19.76
CA VAL A 330 -1.87 5.00 -20.06
C VAL A 330 -2.08 6.32 -20.79
N GLN A 331 -1.13 7.26 -20.68
CA GLN A 331 -1.27 8.54 -21.39
C GLN A 331 -1.11 8.38 -22.90
N SER A 332 -0.17 7.53 -23.31
CA SER A 332 0.08 7.12 -24.68
C SER A 332 0.76 5.76 -24.71
N ILE A 333 0.79 5.13 -25.89
CA ILE A 333 1.50 3.87 -26.10
C ILE A 333 3.02 4.09 -25.93
N ALA A 334 3.55 5.22 -26.40
CA ALA A 334 4.96 5.57 -26.24
C ALA A 334 5.37 5.68 -24.75
N GLN A 335 4.49 6.19 -23.89
CA GLN A 335 4.73 6.23 -22.44
C GLN A 335 4.77 4.83 -21.82
N LEU A 336 3.93 3.90 -22.30
CA LEU A 336 3.99 2.51 -21.87
C LEU A 336 5.34 1.87 -22.27
N GLU A 337 5.78 2.10 -23.52
CA GLU A 337 7.07 1.61 -24.01
C GLU A 337 8.27 2.15 -23.23
N SER A 338 8.23 3.41 -22.80
CA SER A 338 9.35 4.01 -22.04
C SER A 338 9.50 3.39 -20.65
N VAL A 339 8.39 3.03 -20.00
CA VAL A 339 8.39 2.44 -18.65
C VAL A 339 8.62 0.93 -18.67
N TYR A 340 7.97 0.21 -19.59
CA TYR A 340 8.02 -1.26 -19.61
C TYR A 340 9.15 -1.80 -20.50
N GLY A 341 9.65 -0.98 -21.43
CA GLY A 341 10.49 -1.41 -22.54
C GLY A 341 9.65 -1.92 -23.71
N ARG A 342 10.16 -1.79 -24.94
CA ARG A 342 9.43 -2.12 -26.17
C ARG A 342 8.89 -3.55 -26.20
N ALA A 343 9.68 -4.53 -25.75
CA ALA A 343 9.28 -5.94 -25.80
C ALA A 343 8.09 -6.24 -24.86
N ASP A 344 8.18 -5.80 -23.61
CA ASP A 344 7.12 -6.01 -22.62
C ASP A 344 5.87 -5.18 -22.96
N ALA A 345 6.04 -3.93 -23.38
CA ALA A 345 4.93 -3.07 -23.80
C ALA A 345 4.17 -3.66 -24.99
N ARG A 346 4.87 -4.19 -26.00
CA ARG A 346 4.24 -4.88 -27.13
C ARG A 346 3.44 -6.10 -26.66
N THR A 347 4.03 -6.94 -25.80
CA THR A 347 3.34 -8.11 -25.22
C THR A 347 2.11 -7.68 -24.43
N PHE A 348 2.22 -6.59 -23.66
CA PHE A 348 1.12 -6.04 -22.90
C PHE A 348 -0.02 -5.61 -23.83
N ILE A 349 0.26 -4.81 -24.85
CA ILE A 349 -0.72 -4.33 -25.83
C ILE A 349 -1.39 -5.50 -26.57
N THR A 350 -0.64 -6.52 -27.00
CA THR A 350 -1.21 -7.66 -27.73
C THR A 350 -2.14 -8.52 -26.88
N ASN A 351 -1.95 -8.57 -25.56
CA ASN A 351 -2.86 -9.29 -24.67
C ASN A 351 -4.11 -8.46 -24.28
N HIS A 352 -4.14 -7.17 -24.63
CA HIS A 352 -5.34 -6.34 -24.50
C HIS A 352 -6.15 -6.43 -25.78
N ALA A 353 -7.14 -7.33 -25.80
CA ALA A 353 -7.98 -7.55 -26.95
C ALA A 353 -8.74 -6.29 -27.39
N MET A 354 -9.07 -5.41 -26.44
CA MET A 354 -9.72 -4.12 -26.71
C MET A 354 -8.79 -2.95 -26.39
N GLN A 355 -8.70 -2.02 -27.34
CA GLN A 355 -8.02 -0.74 -27.19
C GLN A 355 -9.01 0.41 -27.38
N ILE A 356 -9.03 1.34 -26.45
CA ILE A 356 -9.80 2.57 -26.52
C ILE A 356 -8.81 3.72 -26.71
N LEU A 357 -9.02 4.49 -27.76
CA LEU A 357 -8.15 5.60 -28.15
C LEU A 357 -8.91 6.91 -28.02
N TYR A 358 -8.34 7.83 -27.25
CA TYR A 358 -8.82 9.21 -27.22
C TYR A 358 -8.06 10.05 -28.24
N ALA A 359 -8.60 11.21 -28.57
CA ALA A 359 -7.95 12.18 -29.45
C ALA A 359 -6.49 12.43 -28.97
N PRO A 360 -5.48 12.09 -29.80
CA PRO A 360 -4.08 12.25 -29.42
C PRO A 360 -3.71 13.72 -29.39
N ARG A 361 -2.73 14.09 -28.55
CA ARG A 361 -2.13 15.43 -28.56
C ARG A 361 -0.90 15.50 -29.44
N GLU A 362 -0.04 14.50 -29.33
CA GLU A 362 1.22 14.46 -30.06
C GLU A 362 0.99 14.03 -31.51
N GLN A 363 1.82 14.57 -32.42
CA GLN A 363 1.73 14.20 -33.83
C GLN A 363 2.12 12.75 -34.07
N LYS A 364 3.08 12.24 -33.30
CA LYS A 364 3.55 10.86 -33.40
C LYS A 364 2.43 9.87 -33.08
N ASP A 365 1.77 10.03 -31.93
CA ASP A 365 0.61 9.21 -31.54
C ASP A 365 -0.50 9.24 -32.61
N ALA A 366 -0.76 10.41 -33.21
CA ALA A 366 -1.75 10.54 -34.28
C ALA A 366 -1.38 9.77 -35.55
N ASN A 367 -0.09 9.73 -35.90
CA ASN A 367 0.40 8.93 -37.02
C ASN A 367 0.28 7.42 -36.71
N ASP A 368 0.72 7.02 -35.51
CA ASP A 368 0.67 5.62 -35.07
C ASP A 368 -0.79 5.10 -35.04
N TYR A 369 -1.73 5.92 -34.57
CA TYR A 369 -3.16 5.59 -34.56
C TYR A 369 -3.74 5.52 -35.98
N SER A 370 -3.36 6.43 -36.87
CA SER A 370 -3.78 6.42 -38.28
C SER A 370 -3.32 5.14 -38.99
N GLU A 371 -2.06 4.73 -38.76
CA GLU A 371 -1.51 3.48 -39.28
C GLU A 371 -2.24 2.26 -38.70
N MET A 372 -2.51 2.25 -37.38
CA MET A 372 -3.22 1.17 -36.71
C MET A 372 -4.65 0.98 -37.24
N LEU A 373 -5.35 2.06 -37.58
CA LEU A 373 -6.69 2.00 -38.18
C LEU A 373 -6.67 1.54 -39.65
N GLY A 374 -5.52 1.62 -40.29
CA GLY A 374 -5.32 1.23 -41.68
C GLY A 374 -5.90 2.22 -42.69
N THR A 375 -6.11 1.74 -43.91
CA THR A 375 -6.51 2.56 -45.06
C THR A 375 -7.78 2.04 -45.70
N LEU A 376 -8.59 2.94 -46.26
CA LEU A 376 -9.69 2.62 -47.16
C LEU A 376 -9.35 3.00 -48.62
N THR A 377 -10.14 2.47 -49.54
CA THR A 377 -10.13 2.91 -50.95
C THR A 377 -11.09 4.08 -51.10
N ASP A 378 -10.57 5.23 -51.50
CA ASP A 378 -11.35 6.43 -51.79
C ASP A 378 -11.47 6.63 -53.31
N ARG A 379 -12.59 7.19 -53.78
CA ARG A 379 -12.85 7.43 -55.20
C ARG A 379 -12.71 8.91 -55.50
N SER A 380 -11.56 9.29 -56.05
CA SER A 380 -11.27 10.66 -56.44
C SER A 380 -11.84 10.95 -57.84
N ARG A 381 -12.78 11.90 -57.90
CA ARG A 381 -13.39 12.39 -59.14
C ARG A 381 -12.66 13.67 -59.58
N SER A 382 -11.91 13.58 -60.66
CA SER A 382 -11.27 14.73 -61.30
C SER A 382 -12.12 15.21 -62.46
N VAL A 383 -12.59 16.45 -62.39
CA VAL A 383 -13.34 17.11 -63.47
C VAL A 383 -12.42 18.09 -64.17
N SER A 384 -11.97 17.75 -65.37
CA SER A 384 -11.19 18.63 -66.22
C SER A 384 -12.12 19.46 -67.09
N ARG A 385 -12.10 20.78 -66.91
CA ARG A 385 -12.77 21.74 -67.80
C ARG A 385 -11.74 22.29 -68.78
N SER A 386 -11.91 21.97 -70.06
CA SER A 386 -11.10 22.54 -71.13
C SER A 386 -11.46 24.03 -71.28
N ASN A 387 -10.51 24.94 -71.02
CA ASN A 387 -10.66 26.34 -71.40
C ASN A 387 -10.48 26.44 -72.92
N ALA A 388 -11.59 26.41 -73.66
CA ALA A 388 -11.59 26.65 -75.09
C ALA A 388 -11.32 28.13 -75.38
N ILE A 389 -10.06 28.49 -75.65
CA ILE A 389 -9.67 29.84 -76.10
C ILE A 389 -10.03 30.06 -77.59
N PHE A 390 -10.35 29.01 -78.35
CA PHE A 390 -10.79 29.10 -79.75
C PHE A 390 -11.97 28.15 -80.03
N GLY A 391 -13.19 28.67 -79.92
CA GLY A 391 -14.39 28.28 -80.70
C GLY A 391 -14.94 26.84 -80.66
N GLY A 392 -14.28 25.86 -80.05
CA GLY A 392 -14.75 24.48 -79.96
C GLY A 392 -15.62 24.22 -78.72
N ARG A 393 -16.70 23.45 -78.86
CA ARG A 393 -17.52 22.96 -77.73
C ARG A 393 -16.62 22.27 -76.69
N GLY A 394 -16.35 22.96 -75.58
CA GLY A 394 -15.58 22.43 -74.46
C GLY A 394 -16.35 21.30 -73.77
N GLY A 395 -15.89 20.06 -73.94
CA GLY A 395 -16.36 18.92 -73.16
C GLY A 395 -15.73 18.95 -71.76
N SER A 396 -16.53 18.71 -70.72
CA SER A 396 -16.00 18.34 -69.40
C SER A 396 -15.61 16.87 -69.43
N SER A 397 -14.33 16.57 -69.23
CA SER A 397 -13.88 15.20 -69.04
C SER A 397 -13.90 14.87 -67.56
N GLU A 398 -14.52 13.75 -67.21
CA GLU A 398 -14.60 13.24 -65.85
C GLU A 398 -13.78 11.95 -65.76
N SER A 399 -12.80 11.94 -64.86
CA SER A 399 -12.01 10.76 -64.54
C SER A 399 -12.26 10.38 -63.08
N VAL A 400 -12.67 9.13 -62.85
CA VAL A 400 -12.80 8.55 -61.52
C VAL A 400 -11.61 7.62 -61.30
N SER A 401 -10.80 7.93 -60.29
CA SER A 401 -9.63 7.15 -59.90
C SER A 401 -9.81 6.61 -58.49
N GLU A 402 -9.41 5.36 -58.26
CA GLU A 402 -9.38 4.77 -56.92
C GLU A 402 -8.02 5.05 -56.29
N GLN A 403 -8.03 5.66 -55.11
CA GLN A 403 -6.83 6.05 -54.37
C GLN A 403 -6.85 5.46 -52.96
N ARG A 404 -5.67 5.11 -52.44
CA ARG A 404 -5.52 4.63 -51.05
C ARG A 404 -5.51 5.84 -50.12
N ARG A 405 -6.42 5.87 -49.14
CA ARG A 405 -6.51 6.92 -48.12
C ARG A 405 -6.52 6.32 -46.71
N PRO A 406 -5.80 6.87 -45.73
CA PRO A 406 -5.99 6.49 -44.32
C PRO A 406 -7.47 6.54 -43.90
N LEU A 407 -7.89 5.60 -43.05
CA LEU A 407 -9.27 5.56 -42.53
C LEU A 407 -9.62 6.88 -41.85
N LEU A 408 -8.71 7.35 -41.01
CA LEU A 408 -8.67 8.71 -40.50
C LEU A 408 -7.26 9.25 -40.66
N LEU A 409 -7.14 10.47 -41.19
CA LEU A 409 -5.89 11.21 -41.25
C LEU A 409 -5.45 11.58 -39.82
N PRO A 410 -4.14 11.74 -39.56
CA PRO A 410 -3.65 12.19 -38.26
C PRO A 410 -4.29 13.50 -37.76
N GLN A 411 -4.60 14.42 -38.66
CA GLN A 411 -5.31 15.67 -38.33
C GLN A 411 -6.77 15.42 -37.92
N GLU A 412 -7.47 14.51 -38.60
CA GLU A 412 -8.87 14.15 -38.28
C GLU A 412 -8.94 13.46 -36.91
N LEU A 413 -7.94 12.65 -36.56
CA LEU A 413 -7.82 12.03 -35.23
C LEU A 413 -7.68 13.08 -34.12
N LYS A 414 -6.91 14.14 -34.36
CA LYS A 414 -6.76 15.26 -33.42
C LYS A 414 -8.05 16.09 -33.29
N GLU A 415 -8.85 16.13 -34.34
CA GLU A 415 -10.12 16.87 -34.40
C GLU A 415 -11.32 16.13 -33.79
N LEU A 416 -11.17 14.86 -33.39
CA LEU A 416 -12.21 14.08 -32.69
C LEU A 416 -12.76 14.75 -31.43
N GLY A 417 -11.98 15.65 -30.82
CA GLY A 417 -12.39 16.44 -29.67
C GLY A 417 -12.53 15.62 -28.39
N ARG A 418 -13.40 16.08 -27.49
CA ARG A 418 -13.55 15.49 -26.14
C ARG A 418 -14.67 14.47 -26.02
N GLU A 419 -15.65 14.51 -26.92
CA GLU A 419 -16.89 13.72 -26.82
C GLU A 419 -16.80 12.37 -27.55
N LYS A 420 -15.84 12.20 -28.46
CA LYS A 420 -15.69 10.97 -29.26
C LYS A 420 -14.46 10.16 -28.85
N GLU A 421 -14.56 8.85 -29.00
CA GLU A 421 -13.48 7.89 -28.81
C GLU A 421 -13.51 6.83 -29.92
N ILE A 422 -12.36 6.20 -30.16
CA ILE A 422 -12.26 5.08 -31.09
C ILE A 422 -12.03 3.81 -30.29
N ILE A 423 -12.84 2.78 -30.55
CA ILE A 423 -12.71 1.46 -29.95
C ILE A 423 -12.22 0.50 -31.02
N VAL A 424 -11.09 -0.13 -30.77
CA VAL A 424 -10.49 -1.17 -31.59
C VAL A 424 -10.59 -2.49 -30.83
N LEU A 425 -11.09 -3.52 -31.51
CA LEU A 425 -11.24 -4.86 -30.98
C LEU A 425 -10.84 -5.86 -32.06
N GLU A 426 -10.24 -6.98 -31.68
CA GLU A 426 -9.90 -8.06 -32.60
C GLU A 426 -11.12 -8.51 -33.42
N ASN A 427 -10.88 -8.84 -34.70
CA ASN A 427 -11.88 -9.35 -35.63
C ASN A 427 -13.09 -8.42 -35.87
N THR A 428 -12.98 -7.14 -35.51
CA THR A 428 -14.07 -6.16 -35.67
C THR A 428 -13.54 -4.88 -36.32
N LYS A 429 -14.39 -4.19 -37.11
CA LYS A 429 -14.04 -2.85 -37.61
C LYS A 429 -13.94 -1.87 -36.44
N PRO A 430 -13.02 -0.89 -36.49
CA PRO A 430 -12.96 0.18 -35.48
C PRO A 430 -14.32 0.88 -35.33
N ILE A 431 -14.69 1.17 -34.09
CA ILE A 431 -15.97 1.80 -33.76
C ILE A 431 -15.70 3.22 -33.29
N LEU A 432 -16.28 4.21 -34.00
CA LEU A 432 -16.34 5.58 -33.52
C LEU A 432 -17.52 5.70 -32.54
N ALA A 433 -17.22 5.85 -31.26
CA ALA A 433 -18.19 5.90 -30.17
C ALA A 433 -18.22 7.27 -29.49
N ASP A 434 -19.31 7.54 -28.78
CA ASP A 434 -19.45 8.65 -27.85
C ASP A 434 -18.92 8.25 -26.47
N LYS A 435 -18.14 9.13 -25.85
CA LYS A 435 -17.66 8.93 -24.49
C LYS A 435 -18.80 9.02 -23.50
N ILE A 436 -18.70 8.24 -22.43
CA ILE A 436 -19.58 8.39 -21.28
C ILE A 436 -19.19 9.64 -20.49
N CYS A 437 -20.19 10.31 -19.91
CA CYS A 437 -19.95 11.40 -18.98
C CYS A 437 -20.76 11.15 -17.70
N TYR A 438 -20.13 10.55 -16.69
CA TYR A 438 -20.86 9.98 -15.54
C TYR A 438 -21.78 10.97 -14.81
N TRP A 439 -21.39 12.25 -14.70
CA TRP A 439 -22.21 13.26 -14.01
C TRP A 439 -23.35 13.82 -14.88
N ARG A 440 -23.26 13.71 -16.21
CA ARG A 440 -24.35 14.09 -17.12
C ARG A 440 -25.33 12.96 -17.36
N ASP A 441 -24.92 11.72 -17.09
CA ASP A 441 -25.68 10.52 -17.35
C ASP A 441 -26.40 10.06 -16.07
N PRO A 442 -27.75 10.10 -16.02
CA PRO A 442 -28.54 9.70 -14.85
C PRO A 442 -28.26 8.29 -14.35
N ALA A 443 -27.82 7.37 -15.22
CA ALA A 443 -27.51 6.01 -14.84
C ALA A 443 -26.29 5.91 -13.91
N PHE A 444 -25.38 6.89 -13.96
CA PHE A 444 -24.18 6.93 -13.13
C PHE A 444 -24.23 8.03 -12.07
N SER A 445 -24.76 9.21 -12.39
CA SER A 445 -24.84 10.32 -11.42
C SER A 445 -25.68 9.96 -10.19
N SER A 446 -26.78 9.21 -10.38
CA SER A 446 -27.61 8.67 -9.29
C SER A 446 -26.89 7.64 -8.40
N ARG A 447 -25.77 7.08 -8.87
CA ARG A 447 -24.96 6.10 -8.15
C ARG A 447 -23.85 6.75 -7.35
N VAL A 448 -23.57 8.05 -7.50
CA VAL A 448 -22.53 8.71 -6.72
C VAL A 448 -23.04 8.94 -5.30
N THR A 449 -22.36 8.32 -4.33
CA THR A 449 -22.70 8.41 -2.91
C THR A 449 -21.44 8.57 -2.08
N ALA A 450 -21.52 9.27 -0.95
CA ALA A 450 -20.38 9.55 -0.08
C ALA A 450 -19.60 8.28 0.30
N ALA A 451 -18.27 8.37 0.21
CA ALA A 451 -17.39 7.28 0.61
C ALA A 451 -17.52 6.97 2.11
N PRO A 452 -17.34 5.69 2.51
CA PRO A 452 -17.33 5.33 3.92
C PRO A 452 -16.15 5.99 4.64
N ALA A 453 -16.38 6.42 5.88
CA ALA A 453 -15.33 6.97 6.72
C ALA A 453 -14.32 5.88 7.10
N VAL A 454 -13.03 6.20 6.99
CA VAL A 454 -11.94 5.33 7.44
C VAL A 454 -11.48 5.84 8.82
N PRO A 455 -11.55 5.02 9.88
CA PRO A 455 -11.05 5.41 11.19
C PRO A 455 -9.56 5.77 11.14
N ALA A 456 -9.16 6.82 11.85
CA ALA A 456 -7.75 7.18 11.98
C ALA A 456 -7.04 6.22 12.94
N MET A 457 -5.89 5.70 12.54
CA MET A 457 -5.01 4.93 13.42
C MET A 457 -4.39 5.86 14.48
N ASN A 458 -4.23 5.36 15.71
CA ASN A 458 -3.47 6.06 16.74
C ASN A 458 -1.95 5.85 16.49
N LEU A 459 -1.37 6.70 15.63
CA LEU A 459 0.03 6.63 15.25
C LEU A 459 0.98 6.85 16.44
N ALA A 460 0.63 7.72 17.38
CA ALA A 460 1.42 7.97 18.58
C ALA A 460 1.52 6.72 19.47
N HIS A 461 0.38 6.05 19.69
CA HIS A 461 0.34 4.77 20.40
C HIS A 461 1.13 3.69 19.65
N PHE A 462 0.99 3.60 18.32
CA PHE A 462 1.75 2.66 17.51
C PHE A 462 3.26 2.86 17.66
N SER A 463 3.76 4.10 17.58
CA SER A 463 5.17 4.41 17.80
C SER A 463 5.60 4.08 19.23
N ALA A 464 4.80 4.39 20.24
CA ALA A 464 5.12 4.07 21.63
C ALA A 464 5.25 2.56 21.88
N VAL A 465 4.35 1.74 21.30
CA VAL A 465 4.44 0.27 21.34
C VAL A 465 5.73 -0.20 20.66
N THR A 466 6.02 0.35 19.48
CA THR A 466 7.13 -0.08 18.63
C THR A 466 8.49 0.26 19.22
N GLU A 467 8.60 1.45 19.84
CA GLU A 467 9.79 1.93 20.54
C GLU A 467 9.90 1.40 21.97
N ARG A 468 8.95 0.57 22.41
CA ARG A 468 8.89 0.03 23.77
C ARG A 468 8.89 1.11 24.86
N ARG A 469 8.24 2.23 24.58
CA ARG A 469 8.02 3.33 25.54
C ARG A 469 6.77 3.12 26.41
N LEU A 470 6.19 1.93 26.38
CA LEU A 470 5.09 1.56 27.26
C LEU A 470 5.64 1.11 28.63
N ARG A 471 5.03 1.63 29.69
CA ARG A 471 5.22 1.16 31.07
C ARG A 471 3.88 0.77 31.64
N ASP A 472 3.87 -0.26 32.49
CA ASP A 472 2.67 -0.59 33.26
C ASP A 472 2.32 0.58 34.17
N LEU A 473 1.04 0.95 34.16
CA LEU A 473 0.52 1.93 35.11
C LEU A 473 0.59 1.32 36.50
N ARG A 474 1.22 2.05 37.42
CA ARG A 474 1.23 1.65 38.82
C ARG A 474 -0.08 2.11 39.45
N LEU A 475 -0.58 1.34 40.43
CA LEU A 475 -1.86 1.62 41.09
C LEU A 475 -1.91 2.99 41.78
N ASP A 476 -0.76 3.53 42.19
CA ASP A 476 -0.56 4.87 42.74
C ASP A 476 -0.61 6.00 41.69
N GLU A 477 -0.59 5.66 40.39
CA GLU A 477 -0.71 6.62 39.28
C GLU A 477 -2.15 6.73 38.75
N ILE A 478 -3.08 5.97 39.34
CA ILE A 478 -4.51 5.94 39.03
C ILE A 478 -5.23 6.71 40.15
N ASP A 479 -6.04 7.72 39.79
CA ASP A 479 -6.87 8.43 40.75
C ASP A 479 -7.70 7.42 41.59
N PRO A 480 -7.79 7.55 42.93
CA PRO A 480 -8.61 6.67 43.77
C PRO A 480 -10.07 6.52 43.30
N ASP A 481 -10.61 7.46 42.52
CA ASP A 481 -11.95 7.39 41.92
C ASP A 481 -12.00 6.67 40.55
N GLY A 482 -10.87 6.16 40.05
CA GLY A 482 -10.78 5.34 38.82
C GLY A 482 -11.09 6.08 37.51
N ALA A 483 -11.14 7.42 37.53
CA ALA A 483 -11.61 8.22 36.40
C ALA A 483 -10.51 8.78 35.48
N GLY A 484 -9.21 8.57 35.78
CA GLY A 484 -8.13 9.00 34.89
C GLY A 484 -6.72 8.83 35.45
N LEU A 485 -5.74 8.93 34.55
CA LEU A 485 -4.32 9.12 34.87
C LEU A 485 -4.16 10.43 35.64
N ILE A 486 -3.30 10.45 36.65
CA ILE A 486 -2.82 11.71 37.24
C ILE A 486 -2.33 12.59 36.08
N HIS A 487 -3.00 13.74 35.86
CA HIS A 487 -2.83 14.64 34.72
C HIS A 487 -1.36 15.03 34.47
N LEU A 488 -0.65 14.27 33.62
CA LEU A 488 0.68 14.62 33.12
C LEU A 488 0.60 14.68 31.59
N PRO A 489 0.58 15.90 31.00
CA PRO A 489 0.62 16.05 29.55
C PRO A 489 1.91 15.42 28.98
N PRO A 490 1.88 14.83 27.77
CA PRO A 490 3.05 14.16 27.16
C PRO A 490 4.31 15.03 27.08
N GLU A 491 4.12 16.34 26.99
CA GLU A 491 5.14 17.40 26.98
C GLU A 491 6.07 17.35 28.21
N TYR A 492 5.54 16.88 29.35
CA TYR A 492 6.26 16.82 30.63
C TYR A 492 7.04 15.51 30.81
N LEU A 493 6.83 14.49 29.97
CA LEU A 493 7.62 13.25 29.99
C LEU A 493 9.04 13.46 29.44
N GLU A 494 9.23 14.39 28.50
CA GLU A 494 10.56 14.76 27.98
C GLU A 494 11.39 15.50 29.04
N VAL A 495 10.74 16.31 29.86
CA VAL A 495 11.37 17.06 30.96
C VAL A 495 11.87 16.12 32.07
N LEU A 496 11.14 15.05 32.35
CA LEU A 496 11.56 13.99 33.28
C LEU A 496 12.73 13.15 32.74
N GLN A 497 12.92 13.06 31.42
CA GLN A 497 14.09 12.41 30.81
C GLN A 497 15.34 13.28 30.81
N ALA A 498 15.18 14.61 30.86
CA ALA A 498 16.27 15.57 31.02
C ALA A 498 16.73 15.74 32.48
N TRP A 499 16.04 15.09 33.42
CA TRP A 499 16.38 15.11 34.85
C TRP A 499 17.56 14.18 35.14
N ASP A 500 18.68 14.76 35.58
CA ASP A 500 19.81 14.03 36.14
C ASP A 500 19.82 14.18 37.67
N PRO A 501 19.72 13.09 38.44
CA PRO A 501 19.85 13.13 39.90
C PRO A 501 21.18 13.74 40.39
N ARG A 502 22.18 13.88 39.51
CA ARG A 502 23.48 14.52 39.76
C ARG A 502 23.44 16.06 39.78
N ASP A 503 22.31 16.68 39.43
CA ASP A 503 22.15 18.14 39.52
C ASP A 503 21.87 18.64 40.95
N LEU A 504 21.71 17.72 41.92
CA LEU A 504 21.71 18.03 43.35
C LEU A 504 23.15 18.02 43.89
N PRO A 505 23.53 18.96 44.77
CA PRO A 505 24.78 18.87 45.52
C PRO A 505 24.85 17.52 46.25
N PRO A 506 26.02 16.85 46.28
CA PRO A 506 26.17 15.53 46.89
C PRO A 506 25.94 15.52 48.42
N ASN A 507 25.88 16.69 49.05
CA ASN A 507 25.64 16.86 50.46
C ASN A 507 24.54 17.91 50.68
N LEU A 508 23.39 17.47 51.21
CA LEU A 508 22.22 18.33 51.45
C LEU A 508 22.44 19.37 52.56
N ALA A 509 23.48 19.19 53.38
CA ALA A 509 23.83 20.10 54.48
C ALA A 509 24.45 21.43 54.02
N ASP A 510 24.87 21.53 52.75
CA ASP A 510 25.55 22.70 52.18
C ASP A 510 24.61 23.58 51.32
N ILE A 511 23.31 23.26 51.30
CA ILE A 511 22.30 23.99 50.52
C ILE A 511 21.78 25.16 51.35
N SER A 512 21.87 26.38 50.81
CA SER A 512 21.27 27.54 51.46
C SER A 512 19.74 27.40 51.48
N GLU A 513 19.07 27.98 52.46
CA GLU A 513 17.61 27.92 52.57
C GLU A 513 16.93 28.49 51.31
N ASP A 514 17.52 29.53 50.71
CA ASP A 514 17.07 30.12 49.45
C ASP A 514 17.22 29.15 48.26
N ASP A 515 18.30 28.37 48.20
CA ASP A 515 18.53 27.37 47.15
C ASP A 515 17.60 26.17 47.30
N ALA A 516 17.33 25.74 48.53
CA ALA A 516 16.36 24.68 48.82
C ALA A 516 14.94 25.11 48.42
N VAL A 517 14.56 26.34 48.72
CA VAL A 517 13.28 26.92 48.33
C VAL A 517 13.17 27.04 46.80
N ALA A 518 14.21 27.55 46.14
CA ALA A 518 14.24 27.64 44.68
C ALA A 518 14.15 26.25 44.01
N TYR A 519 14.78 25.24 44.61
CA TYR A 519 14.69 23.85 44.16
C TYR A 519 13.27 23.29 44.27
N VAL A 520 12.63 23.45 45.43
CA VAL A 520 11.26 22.99 45.69
C VAL A 520 10.26 23.70 44.78
N GLU A 521 10.38 25.02 44.62
CA GLU A 521 9.52 25.81 43.74
C GLU A 521 9.67 25.37 42.28
N ARG A 522 10.90 25.18 41.81
CA ARG A 522 11.19 24.70 40.47
C ARG A 522 10.64 23.29 40.26
N HIS A 523 10.77 22.40 41.23
CA HIS A 523 10.26 21.03 41.17
C HIS A 523 8.74 20.99 41.08
N PHE A 524 8.02 21.75 41.91
CA PHE A 524 6.56 21.81 41.84
C PHE A 524 6.05 22.52 40.59
N MET A 525 6.77 23.53 40.07
CA MET A 525 6.45 24.10 38.76
C MET A 525 6.65 23.10 37.62
N LEU A 526 7.69 22.26 37.69
CA LEU A 526 7.93 21.17 36.73
C LEU A 526 6.85 20.09 36.80
N LEU A 527 6.25 19.87 37.97
CA LEU A 527 5.08 19.02 38.16
C LEU A 527 3.74 19.70 37.79
N GLY A 528 3.78 20.89 37.19
CA GLY A 528 2.60 21.59 36.69
C GLY A 528 1.80 22.36 37.74
N VAL A 529 2.31 22.51 38.97
CA VAL A 529 1.64 23.28 40.02
C VAL A 529 1.76 24.79 39.71
N PRO A 530 0.65 25.55 39.64
CA PRO A 530 0.71 26.98 39.34
C PRO A 530 1.50 27.75 40.40
N GLY A 531 2.50 28.54 39.98
CA GLY A 531 3.42 29.25 40.89
C GLY A 531 2.75 30.04 42.02
N ARG A 532 1.58 30.63 41.77
CA ARG A 532 0.77 31.34 42.80
C ARG A 532 0.33 30.45 43.97
N LYS A 533 0.07 29.15 43.74
CA LYS A 533 -0.32 28.20 44.79
C LYS A 533 0.88 27.76 45.63
N ILE A 534 2.05 27.63 45.00
CA ILE A 534 3.31 27.29 45.68
C ILE A 534 3.70 28.42 46.65
N VAL A 535 3.67 29.68 46.16
CA VAL A 535 3.92 30.87 46.98
C VAL A 535 2.90 31.01 48.13
N GLN A 536 1.65 30.61 47.92
CA GLN A 536 0.61 30.65 48.95
C GLN A 536 0.82 29.55 50.02
N ALA A 537 1.21 28.34 49.63
CA ALA A 537 1.53 27.25 50.55
C ALA A 537 2.73 27.59 51.44
N ARG A 538 3.76 28.25 50.87
CA ARG A 538 4.95 28.71 51.61
C ARG A 538 4.65 29.73 52.70
N ARG A 539 3.56 30.49 52.57
CA ARG A 539 3.12 31.46 53.60
C ARG A 539 2.39 30.83 54.78
N HIS A 540 1.97 29.56 54.64
CA HIS A 540 1.21 28.81 55.66
C HIS A 540 2.04 27.75 56.36
N LEU A 541 3.31 27.57 55.98
CA LEU A 541 4.25 26.68 56.63
C LEU A 541 5.29 27.54 57.35
N SER A 542 5.14 27.70 58.66
CA SER A 542 6.26 28.16 59.49
C SER A 542 7.20 26.98 59.75
N ALA A 543 8.51 27.21 59.85
CA ALA A 543 9.44 26.20 60.34
C ALA A 543 9.07 25.70 61.75
N ASP A 544 8.32 26.51 62.50
CA ASP A 544 7.78 26.16 63.83
C ASP A 544 6.58 25.19 63.79
N ASP A 545 5.94 25.00 62.63
CA ASP A 545 4.80 24.08 62.46
C ASP A 545 5.23 22.66 62.02
N LEU A 546 6.51 22.46 61.71
CA LEU A 546 7.08 21.17 61.36
C LEU A 546 7.62 20.51 62.65
N ASP A 547 6.78 19.70 63.29
CA ASP A 547 7.23 18.86 64.41
C ASP A 547 8.16 17.77 63.87
N VAL A 548 9.46 18.06 63.91
CA VAL A 548 10.54 17.19 63.38
C VAL A 548 10.63 15.87 64.16
N ALA A 549 9.88 15.70 65.26
CA ALA A 549 9.82 14.48 66.05
C ALA A 549 8.96 13.36 65.42
N GLU A 550 8.09 13.65 64.45
CA GLU A 550 7.25 12.63 63.78
C GLU A 550 7.82 12.09 62.46
N LEU A 551 8.97 12.60 62.00
CA LEU A 551 9.65 12.09 60.80
C LEU A 551 10.57 10.93 61.17
N ASP A 552 10.00 9.74 61.34
CA ASP A 552 10.77 8.51 61.50
C ASP A 552 11.59 8.21 60.23
N PHE A 553 12.89 7.97 60.42
CA PHE A 553 13.78 7.49 59.36
C PHE A 553 13.36 6.08 58.94
N VAL A 554 12.87 5.94 57.71
CA VAL A 554 12.66 4.63 57.08
C VAL A 554 14.03 4.03 56.76
N GLU A 555 14.48 3.05 57.56
CA GLU A 555 15.64 2.23 57.21
C GLU A 555 15.44 1.50 55.87
N PRO A 556 16.50 1.30 55.07
CA PRO A 556 16.42 0.59 53.81
C PRO A 556 16.11 -0.89 54.05
N ALA A 557 14.85 -1.30 53.78
CA ALA A 557 14.43 -2.68 53.90
C ALA A 557 15.24 -3.58 52.95
N ARG A 558 15.97 -4.53 53.56
CA ARG A 558 16.75 -5.57 52.90
C ARG A 558 15.83 -6.48 52.07
N TRP A 559 16.22 -6.77 50.83
CA TRP A 559 15.64 -7.83 50.00
C TRP A 559 15.69 -9.18 50.72
N ALA A 560 14.52 -9.75 51.02
CA ALA A 560 14.38 -11.16 51.36
C ALA A 560 13.54 -11.85 50.28
N THR A 561 14.13 -12.87 49.66
CA THR A 561 13.50 -13.83 48.73
C THR A 561 12.50 -14.76 49.43
N PRO A 562 11.60 -15.42 48.66
CA PRO A 562 10.25 -15.75 49.07
C PRO A 562 10.10 -17.18 49.58
N ASP A 563 9.12 -17.41 50.48
CA ASP A 563 8.46 -18.71 50.60
C ASP A 563 7.11 -18.60 51.33
N GLY A 564 6.12 -19.36 50.82
CA GLY A 564 5.13 -20.02 51.68
C GLY A 564 3.75 -19.40 51.88
N SER A 565 2.84 -19.73 50.97
CA SER A 565 1.45 -20.19 51.24
C SER A 565 0.35 -19.25 51.79
N GLN A 566 -0.65 -19.08 50.92
CA GLN A 566 -2.11 -19.26 51.11
C GLN A 566 -3.04 -18.11 51.57
N ALA A 567 -4.09 -17.97 50.73
CA ALA A 567 -5.46 -17.47 50.95
C ALA A 567 -5.64 -15.96 51.18
N GLY A 568 -6.52 -15.22 50.48
CA GLY A 568 -7.55 -15.59 49.53
C GLY A 568 -8.33 -14.36 49.03
N SER A 569 -8.95 -14.56 47.86
CA SER A 569 -10.21 -13.97 47.35
C SER A 569 -10.36 -12.48 47.02
N ASP A 570 -10.80 -12.28 45.76
CA ASP A 570 -11.71 -11.26 45.24
C ASP A 570 -11.22 -9.83 45.04
N ALA A 571 -10.86 -9.52 43.77
CA ALA A 571 -11.66 -8.65 42.90
C ALA A 571 -10.90 -8.40 41.58
N ARG A 572 -11.20 -9.20 40.54
CA ARG A 572 -10.79 -8.91 39.17
C ARG A 572 -11.77 -7.92 38.56
N GLY A 573 -11.41 -6.64 38.56
CA GLY A 573 -11.96 -5.63 37.67
C GLY A 573 -10.86 -5.19 36.70
N VAL A 574 -10.90 -5.69 35.47
CA VAL A 574 -10.04 -5.24 34.37
C VAL A 574 -10.69 -3.98 33.78
N LEU A 575 -9.99 -2.85 33.78
CA LEU A 575 -10.29 -1.72 32.91
C LEU A 575 -9.03 -1.33 32.13
N GLN A 576 -9.27 -1.10 30.83
CA GLN A 576 -8.33 -1.00 29.70
C GLN A 576 -7.46 0.24 29.70
#